data_AF-A0A2G9XG33-F1
#
_entry.id   AF-A0A2G9XG33-F1
#
_cell.length_a   1.000
_cell.length_b   1.000
_cell.length_c   1.000
_cell.angle_alpha   90.00
_cell.angle_beta   90.00
_cell.angle_gamma   90.00
#
_symmetry.space_group_name_H-M   'P 1'
#
loop_
_entity.id
_entity.type
_entity.pdbx_description
1 polymer ?
#
loop_
_entity_poly.entity_id
_entity_poly.type
_entity_poly.pdbx_seq_one_letter_code
_entity_poly.pdbx_strand_id
1 'polypeptide(L)'
;MKLKLFLDEDIHAGLAYALRQRGFDVVHAQDLKRKGKTDSEQLALAVREERCLVSFNIRDFVFLHNQYVEQNKEHWGIALSYCSTSNPVWGAKTVPGGFDSHALPPICLKMPL
;
A
#
# COMPACT_ATOMS: atom_id res chain seq x y z
N MET A 1 -2.80 -21.26 -3.55
CA MET A 1 -2.42 -19.98 -4.18
C MET A 1 -1.72 -19.12 -3.14
N LYS A 2 -0.57 -18.51 -3.48
CA LYS A 2 0.14 -17.59 -2.57
C LYS A 2 -0.24 -16.15 -2.92
N LEU A 3 -0.53 -15.34 -1.91
CA LEU A 3 -0.78 -13.92 -2.09
C LEU A 3 0.51 -13.26 -2.61
N LYS A 4 0.41 -12.57 -3.74
CA LYS A 4 1.51 -11.79 -4.33
C LYS A 4 1.37 -10.33 -3.92
N LEU A 5 2.42 -9.78 -3.31
CA LEU A 5 2.47 -8.41 -2.83
C LEU A 5 3.57 -7.63 -3.54
N PHE A 6 3.28 -6.38 -3.87
CA PHE A 6 4.24 -5.39 -4.30
C PHE A 6 4.30 -4.27 -3.25
N LEU A 7 5.45 -4.10 -2.60
CA LEU A 7 5.65 -3.07 -1.59
C LEU A 7 6.30 -1.84 -2.24
N ASP A 8 5.71 -0.68 -2.01
CA ASP A 8 6.23 0.62 -2.43
C ASP A 8 7.58 0.96 -1.77
N GLU A 9 8.31 1.92 -2.33
CA GLU A 9 9.65 2.32 -1.88
C GLU A 9 9.69 2.92 -0.48
N ASP A 10 8.59 3.55 -0.04
CA ASP A 10 8.43 4.11 1.30
C ASP A 10 8.15 3.04 2.37
N ILE A 11 7.89 1.79 1.98
CA ILE A 11 7.73 0.69 2.91
C ILE A 11 9.09 0.21 3.40
N HIS A 12 9.18 -0.15 4.68
CA HIS A 12 10.40 -0.72 5.23
C HIS A 12 10.74 -2.06 4.55
N ALA A 13 11.94 -2.15 3.95
CA ALA A 13 12.44 -3.37 3.32
C ALA A 13 12.44 -4.60 4.27
N GLY A 14 12.55 -4.38 5.59
CA GLY A 14 12.42 -5.43 6.60
C GLY A 14 11.06 -6.14 6.59
N LEU A 15 9.99 -5.43 6.19
CA LEU A 15 8.67 -6.04 6.01
C LEU A 15 8.66 -7.04 4.85
N ALA A 16 9.33 -6.71 3.74
CA ALA A 16 9.47 -7.63 2.61
C ALA A 16 10.11 -8.95 3.05
N TYR A 17 11.21 -8.85 3.81
CA TYR A 17 11.91 -10.01 4.35
C TYR A 17 11.02 -10.83 5.30
N ALA A 18 10.34 -10.16 6.24
CA ALA A 18 9.47 -10.83 7.22
C ALA A 18 8.24 -11.52 6.58
N LEU A 19 7.71 -10.99 5.48
CA LEU A 19 6.62 -11.61 4.73
C LEU A 19 7.12 -12.79 3.88
N ARG A 20 8.29 -12.65 3.25
CA ARG A 20 8.93 -13.77 2.51
C ARG A 20 9.21 -14.96 3.42
N GLN A 21 9.70 -14.72 4.63
CA GLN A 21 9.92 -15.78 5.61
C GLN A 21 8.63 -16.53 6.01
N ARG A 22 7.48 -15.85 5.96
CA ARG A 22 6.16 -16.46 6.19
C ARG A 22 5.59 -17.15 4.96
N GLY A 23 6.33 -17.20 3.85
CA GLY A 23 5.95 -17.92 2.63
C GLY A 23 5.13 -17.12 1.62
N PHE A 24 4.96 -15.80 1.82
CA PHE A 24 4.32 -14.90 0.85
C PHE A 24 5.26 -14.55 -0.31
N ASP A 25 4.69 -14.32 -1.49
CA ASP A 25 5.44 -13.84 -2.67
C ASP A 25 5.44 -12.31 -2.63
N VAL A 26 6.52 -11.72 -2.11
CA VAL A 26 6.63 -10.28 -1.94
C VAL A 26 7.76 -9.73 -2.80
N VAL A 27 7.48 -8.67 -3.54
CA VAL A 27 8.44 -7.88 -4.30
C VAL A 27 8.48 -6.48 -3.71
N HIS A 28 9.68 -5.95 -3.45
CA HIS A 28 9.86 -4.59 -2.97
C HIS A 28 10.32 -3.69 -4.12
N ALA A 29 9.84 -2.45 -4.19
CA ALA A 29 10.26 -1.50 -5.23
C ALA A 29 11.79 -1.30 -5.26
N GLN A 30 12.43 -1.34 -4.08
CA GLN A 30 13.88 -1.30 -3.92
C GLN A 30 14.61 -2.50 -4.56
N ASP A 31 14.04 -3.71 -4.50
CA ASP A 31 14.66 -4.92 -5.07
C ASP A 31 14.72 -4.84 -6.60
N LEU A 32 13.76 -4.14 -7.20
CA LEU A 32 13.70 -3.92 -8.64
C LEU A 32 14.56 -2.72 -9.10
N LYS A 33 15.30 -2.07 -8.19
CA LYS A 33 16.08 -0.84 -8.46
C LYS A 33 15.25 0.26 -9.14
N ARG A 34 13.93 0.32 -8.86
CA ARG A 34 12.98 1.25 -9.47
C ARG A 34 12.84 2.58 -8.71
N LYS A 35 13.87 3.01 -7.98
CA LYS A 35 13.85 4.29 -7.26
C LYS A 35 13.56 5.43 -8.24
N GLY A 36 12.56 6.26 -7.95
CA GLY A 36 12.18 7.42 -8.78
C GLY A 36 11.23 7.12 -9.95
N LYS A 37 10.57 5.96 -9.96
CA LYS A 37 9.47 5.64 -10.89
C LYS A 37 8.15 6.18 -10.35
N THR A 38 7.25 6.63 -11.23
CA THR A 38 5.98 7.24 -10.80
C THR A 38 5.03 6.19 -10.21
N ASP A 39 4.13 6.62 -9.32
CA ASP A 39 3.11 5.75 -8.72
C ASP A 39 2.28 4.99 -9.77
N SER A 40 2.00 5.65 -10.90
CA SER A 40 1.30 5.03 -12.04
C SER A 40 2.10 3.91 -12.70
N GLU A 41 3.42 4.06 -12.85
CA GLU A 41 4.30 3.01 -13.37
C GLU A 41 4.44 1.85 -12.38
N GLN A 42 4.43 2.13 -11.08
CA GLN A 42 4.42 1.10 -10.05
C GLN A 42 3.11 0.31 -10.06
N LEU A 43 1.97 0.98 -10.12
CA LEU A 43 0.65 0.34 -10.21
C LEU A 43 0.54 -0.52 -11.48
N ALA A 44 0.98 0.00 -12.64
CA ALA A 44 0.97 -0.75 -13.89
C ALA A 44 1.83 -2.02 -13.81
N LEU A 45 2.96 -1.97 -13.11
CA LEU A 45 3.80 -3.15 -12.86
C LEU A 45 3.10 -4.17 -11.96
N ALA A 46 2.49 -3.70 -10.86
CA ALA A 46 1.74 -4.56 -9.96
C ALA A 46 0.57 -5.24 -10.69
N VAL A 47 -0.13 -4.52 -11.57
CA VAL A 47 -1.17 -5.05 -12.44
C VAL A 47 -0.62 -6.14 -13.36
N ARG A 48 0.49 -5.85 -14.06
CA ARG A 48 1.13 -6.78 -15.00
C ARG A 48 1.60 -8.08 -14.35
N GLU A 49 2.03 -8.02 -13.09
CA GLU A 49 2.53 -9.18 -12.35
C GLU A 49 1.46 -9.86 -11.47
N GLU A 50 0.23 -9.35 -11.53
CA GLU A 50 -0.92 -9.82 -10.76
C GLU A 50 -0.70 -9.73 -9.24
N ARG A 51 -0.15 -8.61 -8.79
CA ARG A 51 0.23 -8.35 -7.40
C ARG A 51 -0.67 -7.29 -6.78
N CYS A 52 -0.99 -7.48 -5.50
CA CYS A 52 -1.60 -6.43 -4.70
C CYS A 52 -0.54 -5.40 -4.30
N LEU A 53 -0.78 -4.13 -4.60
CA LEU A 53 0.12 -3.04 -4.29
C LEU A 53 -0.10 -2.59 -2.84
N VAL A 54 0.99 -2.36 -2.09
CA VAL A 54 0.95 -1.83 -0.73
C VAL A 54 1.75 -0.54 -0.67
N SER A 55 1.13 0.56 -0.22
CA SER A 55 1.77 1.87 -0.10
C SER A 55 1.21 2.68 1.07
N PHE A 56 1.97 3.70 1.51
CA PHE A 56 1.51 4.74 2.44
C PHE A 56 0.98 5.99 1.72
N ASN A 57 1.12 6.08 0.39
CA ASN A 57 0.73 7.24 -0.43
C ASN A 57 -0.75 7.20 -0.81
N ILE A 58 -1.62 7.34 0.20
CA ILE A 58 -3.06 7.13 0.06
C ILE A 58 -3.68 8.03 -1.01
N ARG A 59 -3.32 9.32 -1.03
CA ARG A 59 -3.92 10.31 -1.92
C ARG A 59 -3.72 9.93 -3.39
N ASP A 60 -2.49 9.61 -3.77
CA ASP A 60 -2.12 9.36 -5.16
C ASP A 60 -2.69 8.02 -5.63
N PHE A 61 -2.66 6.99 -4.78
CA PHE A 61 -3.23 5.69 -5.14
C PHE A 61 -4.76 5.65 -5.16
N VAL A 62 -5.45 6.45 -4.35
CA VAL A 62 -6.92 6.63 -4.49
C VAL A 62 -7.25 7.32 -5.81
N PHE A 63 -6.49 8.33 -6.20
CA PHE A 63 -6.68 8.98 -7.50
C PHE A 63 -6.43 8.01 -8.66
N LEU A 64 -5.34 7.25 -8.61
CA LEU A 64 -5.03 6.22 -9.61
C LEU A 64 -6.09 5.12 -9.66
N HIS A 65 -6.60 4.68 -8.50
CA HIS A 65 -7.72 3.73 -8.44
C HIS A 65 -8.95 4.25 -9.20
N ASN A 66 -9.36 5.48 -8.93
CA ASN A 66 -10.50 6.10 -9.62
C ASN A 66 -10.27 6.17 -11.13
N GLN A 67 -9.06 6.52 -11.57
CA GLN A 67 -8.71 6.51 -13.00
C GLN A 67 -8.79 5.10 -13.62
N TYR A 68 -8.40 4.06 -12.88
CA TYR A 68 -8.53 2.68 -13.34
C TYR A 68 -9.99 2.27 -13.47
N VAL A 69 -10.83 2.62 -12.49
CA VAL A 69 -12.27 2.37 -12.51
C VAL A 69 -12.93 3.10 -13.69
N GLU A 70 -12.65 4.39 -13.88
CA GLU A 70 -13.17 5.19 -15.00
C GLU A 70 -12.76 4.63 -16.37
N GLN A 71 -11.56 4.06 -16.47
CA GLN A 71 -11.03 3.48 -17.71
C GLN A 71 -11.42 2.01 -17.91
N ASN A 72 -12.25 1.42 -17.04
CA ASN A 72 -12.54 -0.03 -17.00
C ASN A 72 -11.26 -0.89 -17.01
N LYS A 73 -10.22 -0.43 -16.32
CA LYS A 73 -8.97 -1.16 -16.12
C LYS A 73 -8.99 -1.87 -14.78
N GLU A 74 -8.60 -3.14 -14.79
CA GLU A 74 -8.52 -3.94 -13.57
C GLU A 74 -7.15 -3.79 -12.89
N HIS A 75 -7.16 -3.97 -11.57
CA HIS A 75 -5.96 -4.13 -10.76
C HIS A 75 -6.16 -5.22 -9.71
N TRP A 76 -5.06 -5.78 -9.21
CA TRP A 76 -5.07 -6.93 -8.29
C TRP A 76 -5.17 -6.55 -6.80
N GLY A 77 -5.63 -5.33 -6.53
CA GLY A 77 -5.88 -4.78 -5.19
C GLY A 77 -4.84 -3.74 -4.80
N ILE A 78 -5.29 -2.73 -4.05
CA ILE A 78 -4.43 -1.69 -3.50
C ILE A 78 -4.70 -1.62 -2.00
N ALA A 79 -3.67 -1.92 -1.20
CA ALA A 79 -3.68 -1.83 0.25
C ALA A 79 -2.95 -0.58 0.70
N LEU A 80 -3.69 0.35 1.29
CA LEU A 80 -3.19 1.64 1.72
C LEU A 80 -3.21 1.71 3.23
N SER A 81 -2.14 2.24 3.81
CA SER A 81 -2.04 2.40 5.26
C SER A 81 -1.50 3.77 5.61
N TYR A 82 -1.67 4.16 6.87
CA TYR A 82 -1.13 5.41 7.40
C TYR A 82 0.18 5.07 8.11
N CYS A 83 1.28 5.71 7.71
CA CYS A 83 2.53 5.61 8.46
C CYS A 83 2.40 6.43 9.74
N SER A 84 2.07 5.79 10.87
CA SER A 84 2.04 6.48 12.17
C SER A 84 3.46 6.63 12.69
N THR A 85 4.11 7.76 12.40
CA THR A 85 5.42 8.12 12.96
C THR A 85 5.33 8.83 14.32
N SER A 86 4.18 8.82 15.00
CA SER A 86 4.12 9.26 16.40
C SER A 86 4.38 8.09 17.34
N ASN A 87 5.44 8.24 18.14
CA ASN A 87 5.77 7.48 19.33
C ASN A 87 4.51 7.02 20.07
N PRO A 88 4.30 5.72 20.37
CA PRO A 88 3.18 5.32 21.21
C PRO A 88 3.49 5.81 22.63
N VAL A 89 3.02 7.01 22.97
CA VAL A 89 2.85 7.36 24.37
C VAL A 89 1.70 6.49 24.85
N TRP A 90 2.03 5.33 25.42
CA TRP A 90 1.10 4.41 26.05
C TRP A 90 0.42 5.15 27.21
N GLY A 91 -0.68 5.86 26.93
CA GLY A 91 -1.39 6.67 27.93
C GLY A 91 -2.08 7.95 27.46
N ALA A 92 -2.15 8.28 26.17
CA ALA A 92 -2.89 9.49 25.74
C ALA A 92 -4.40 9.25 25.74
N LYS A 93 -5.09 9.87 26.70
CA LYS A 93 -6.55 9.98 26.77
C LYS A 93 -7.08 10.65 25.49
N THR A 94 -8.08 10.05 24.87
CA THR A 94 -8.85 10.62 23.75
C THR A 94 -9.30 12.04 24.07
N VAL A 95 -8.89 13.01 23.25
CA VAL A 95 -9.48 14.36 23.26
C VAL A 95 -10.80 14.33 22.49
N PRO A 96 -11.92 14.86 23.01
CA PRO A 96 -13.16 14.93 22.25
C PRO A 96 -13.02 15.99 21.16
N GLY A 97 -13.06 15.57 19.89
CA GLY A 97 -13.05 16.46 18.72
C GLY A 97 -11.72 16.57 17.97
N GLY A 98 -10.68 15.82 18.35
CA GLY A 98 -9.47 15.67 17.54
C GLY A 98 -9.61 14.55 16.52
N PHE A 99 -9.40 14.83 15.23
CA PHE A 99 -9.37 13.79 14.20
C PHE A 99 -8.00 13.09 14.26
N ASP A 100 -7.90 12.05 15.08
CA ASP A 100 -6.68 11.27 15.21
C ASP A 100 -6.50 10.38 13.96
N SER A 101 -5.73 10.88 12.98
CA SER A 101 -5.30 10.10 11.80
C SER A 101 -4.46 8.86 12.15
N HIS A 102 -4.07 8.72 13.43
CA HIS A 102 -3.30 7.62 13.98
C HIS A 102 -4.09 6.32 14.21
N ALA A 103 -5.43 6.35 14.13
CA ALA A 103 -6.29 5.18 14.39
C ALA A 103 -7.10 4.72 13.16
N LEU A 104 -6.82 5.25 11.97
CA LEU A 104 -7.56 4.88 10.78
C LEU A 104 -7.15 3.47 10.32
N PRO A 105 -8.12 2.56 10.09
CA PRO A 105 -7.81 1.23 9.59
C PRO A 105 -7.19 1.33 8.18
N PRO A 106 -6.35 0.36 7.80
CA PRO A 106 -5.84 0.31 6.43
C PRO A 106 -7.01 0.25 5.43
N ILE A 107 -6.91 1.03 4.36
CA ILE A 107 -7.91 1.11 3.30
C ILE A 107 -7.54 0.07 2.25
N CYS A 108 -8.47 -0.82 1.91
CA CYS A 108 -8.30 -1.77 0.82
C CYS A 108 -9.25 -1.40 -0.32
N LEU A 109 -8.68 -0.92 -1.43
CA LEU A 109 -9.44 -0.59 -2.63
C LEU A 109 -9.57 -1.83 -3.51
N LYS A 110 -10.81 -2.18 -3.85
CA LYS A 110 -11.17 -3.28 -4.74
C LYS A 110 -11.94 -2.72 -5.93
N MET A 111 -11.85 -3.41 -7.07
CA MET A 111 -12.69 -3.08 -8.22
C MET A 111 -14.17 -3.25 -7.83
N PRO A 112 -15.06 -2.33 -8.22
CA PRO A 112 -16.50 -2.55 -8.13
C PRO A 112 -16.87 -3.77 -8.99
N LEU A 113 -17.72 -4.65 -8.43
CA LEU A 113 -18.26 -5.84 -9.11
C LEU A 113 -19.27 -5.45 -10.19
#